data_AF-A0A3D0I9H1-F1
#
_entry.id   AF-A0A3D0I9H1-F1
#
_cell.length_a   1.000
_cell.length_b   1.000
_cell.length_c   1.000
_cell.angle_alpha   90.00
_cell.angle_beta   90.00
_cell.angle_gamma   90.00
#
_symmetry.space_group_name_H-M   'P 1'
#
loop_
_entity.id
_entity.type
_entity.pdbx_description
1 polymer ?
#
loop_
_entity_poly.entity_id
_entity_poly.type
_entity_poly.pdbx_seq_one_letter_code
_entity_poly.pdbx_strand_id
1 'polypeptide(L)'
;MLVLDDLHWADGATLVLLRHLARFLTRHRVLILGAYRDVELNSQHPLDDTLAQLRREVEVERIALSGLSRESVTELLEAIARHEVAANFVEAITAETGGNPFFLRELLLHLLEEGKLEREAGRFTSRFSIEEMGIPEGARQVIWRRLARLSEEAIRLLTTASGCAGAFRFDLTAAVADLKEGEALDALDAALAAQILRTTGEAEVYDFTHALIRHTLYADLNPSRQVRLHRRLAEEMERRYSGAAGEDALEIAQQW
;
A
#
# COMPACT_ATOMS: atom_id res chain seq x y z
N MET A 1 -30.85 -11.29 2.16
CA MET A 1 -29.42 -11.11 1.84
C MET A 1 -28.63 -11.49 3.07
N LEU A 2 -27.60 -12.32 2.93
CA LEU A 2 -26.65 -12.68 3.97
C LEU A 2 -25.33 -12.00 3.65
N VAL A 3 -24.78 -11.25 4.60
CA VAL A 3 -23.49 -10.57 4.44
C VAL A 3 -22.49 -11.22 5.40
N LEU A 4 -21.36 -11.64 4.86
CA LEU A 4 -20.26 -12.27 5.58
C LEU A 4 -19.04 -11.38 5.41
N ASP A 5 -18.53 -10.85 6.52
CA ASP A 5 -17.34 -10.02 6.53
C ASP A 5 -16.11 -10.82 6.96
N ASP A 6 -14.93 -10.37 6.55
CA ASP A 6 -13.63 -10.94 6.91
C ASP A 6 -13.51 -12.47 6.67
N LEU A 7 -14.02 -13.00 5.55
CA LEU A 7 -13.98 -14.45 5.26
C LEU A 7 -12.57 -15.06 5.23
N HIS A 8 -11.53 -14.24 5.09
CA HIS A 8 -10.14 -14.67 5.14
C HIS A 8 -9.72 -15.18 6.53
N TRP A 9 -10.45 -14.86 7.60
CA TRP A 9 -10.23 -15.43 8.93
C TRP A 9 -11.09 -16.67 9.22
N ALA A 10 -11.93 -17.09 8.27
CA ALA A 10 -12.79 -18.24 8.47
C ALA A 10 -11.96 -19.53 8.50
N ASP A 11 -12.24 -20.38 9.48
CA ASP A 11 -11.64 -21.71 9.56
C ASP A 11 -12.23 -22.66 8.49
N GLY A 12 -11.57 -23.80 8.29
CA GLY A 12 -11.99 -24.76 7.28
C GLY A 12 -13.43 -25.27 7.46
N ALA A 13 -13.88 -25.45 8.71
CA ALA A 13 -15.24 -25.90 8.99
C ALA A 13 -16.30 -24.85 8.57
N THR A 14 -16.04 -23.58 8.86
CA THR A 14 -16.90 -22.45 8.46
C THR A 14 -16.98 -22.34 6.94
N LEU A 15 -15.87 -22.54 6.23
CA LEU A 15 -15.82 -22.51 4.77
C LEU A 15 -16.58 -23.67 4.12
N VAL A 16 -16.50 -24.87 4.69
CA VAL A 16 -17.31 -26.02 4.24
C VAL A 16 -18.80 -25.74 4.43
N LEU A 17 -19.19 -25.15 5.56
CA LEU A 17 -20.57 -24.74 5.82
C LEU A 17 -21.03 -23.68 4.82
N LEU A 18 -20.20 -22.68 4.54
CA LEU A 18 -20.49 -21.64 3.54
C LEU A 18 -20.77 -22.27 2.17
N ARG A 19 -19.93 -23.22 1.75
CA ARG A 19 -20.13 -23.94 0.49
C ARG A 19 -21.43 -24.74 0.46
N HIS A 20 -21.75 -25.42 1.56
CA HIS A 20 -23.02 -26.14 1.70
C HIS A 20 -24.22 -25.17 1.61
N LEU A 21 -24.17 -24.06 2.33
CA LEU A 21 -25.20 -23.02 2.32
C LEU A 21 -25.38 -22.42 0.93
N ALA A 22 -24.29 -22.04 0.26
CA ALA A 22 -24.35 -21.46 -1.09
C ALA A 22 -25.07 -22.39 -2.07
N ARG A 23 -24.73 -23.69 -2.06
CA ARG A 23 -25.39 -24.70 -2.91
C ARG A 23 -26.87 -24.86 -2.58
N PHE A 24 -27.22 -24.93 -1.30
CA PHE A 24 -28.61 -25.06 -0.87
C PHE A 24 -29.44 -23.83 -1.27
N LEU A 25 -28.86 -22.64 -1.09
CA LEU A 25 -29.52 -21.36 -1.32
C LEU A 25 -29.72 -21.03 -2.80
N THR A 26 -29.09 -21.73 -3.75
CA THR A 26 -29.39 -21.59 -5.18
C THR A 26 -30.87 -21.80 -5.53
N ARG A 27 -31.61 -22.57 -4.71
CA ARG A 27 -33.06 -22.82 -4.88
C ARG A 27 -33.93 -21.77 -4.19
N HIS A 28 -33.33 -20.79 -3.53
CA HIS A 28 -33.99 -19.77 -2.74
C HIS A 28 -33.60 -18.38 -3.24
N ARG A 29 -34.44 -17.38 -2.98
CA ARG A 29 -34.16 -15.98 -3.35
C ARG A 29 -33.26 -15.31 -2.31
N VAL A 30 -32.07 -15.87 -2.10
CA VAL A 30 -31.10 -15.38 -1.10
C VAL A 30 -29.77 -15.08 -1.78
N LEU A 31 -29.36 -13.81 -1.74
CA LEU A 31 -28.01 -13.38 -2.09
C LEU A 31 -27.06 -13.54 -0.89
N ILE A 32 -25.90 -14.15 -1.12
CA ILE A 32 -24.78 -14.18 -0.17
C ILE A 32 -23.71 -13.22 -0.69
N LEU A 33 -23.33 -12.25 0.13
CA LEU A 33 -22.23 -11.32 -0.13
C LEU A 33 -21.09 -11.65 0.83
N GLY A 34 -19.91 -11.96 0.30
CA GLY A 34 -18.71 -12.24 1.08
C GLY A 34 -17.64 -11.18 0.85
N ALA A 35 -17.16 -10.54 1.91
CA ALA A 35 -16.01 -9.65 1.88
C ALA A 35 -14.77 -10.35 2.45
N TYR A 36 -13.63 -10.18 1.80
CA TYR A 36 -12.35 -10.72 2.25
C TYR A 36 -11.18 -9.91 1.69
N ARG A 37 -10.01 -10.12 2.28
CA ARG A 37 -8.76 -9.47 1.86
C ARG A 37 -7.96 -10.43 0.99
N ASP A 38 -7.73 -10.05 -0.26
CA ASP A 38 -6.94 -10.84 -1.22
C ASP A 38 -5.49 -11.05 -0.75
N VAL A 39 -4.98 -10.07 -0.01
CA VAL A 39 -3.62 -9.98 0.52
C VAL A 39 -3.26 -11.12 1.48
N GLU A 40 -4.26 -11.69 2.18
CA GLU A 40 -4.04 -12.75 3.16
C GLU A 40 -4.23 -14.15 2.54
N LEU A 41 -4.46 -14.23 1.21
CA LEU A 41 -4.60 -15.47 0.46
C LEU A 41 -3.28 -15.81 -0.25
N ASN A 42 -2.37 -16.43 0.49
CA ASN A 42 -1.31 -17.21 -0.12
C ASN A 42 -1.92 -18.41 -0.85
N SER A 43 -1.24 -18.98 -1.85
CA SER A 43 -1.76 -20.05 -2.74
C SER A 43 -2.18 -21.35 -2.03
N GLN A 44 -2.07 -21.42 -0.70
CA GLN A 44 -2.47 -22.53 0.16
C GLN A 44 -3.62 -22.17 1.12
N HIS A 45 -4.19 -20.96 1.02
CA HIS A 45 -5.23 -20.53 1.94
C HIS A 45 -6.55 -21.29 1.69
N PRO A 46 -7.19 -21.89 2.72
CA PRO A 46 -8.41 -22.69 2.55
C PRO A 46 -9.58 -21.95 1.85
N LEU A 47 -9.61 -20.62 1.98
CA LEU A 47 -10.59 -19.78 1.30
C LEU A 47 -10.42 -19.82 -0.24
N ASP A 48 -9.19 -19.85 -0.76
CA ASP A 48 -8.96 -19.87 -2.22
C ASP A 48 -9.52 -21.14 -2.86
N ASP A 49 -9.26 -22.29 -2.25
CA ASP A 49 -9.83 -23.57 -2.67
C ASP A 49 -11.36 -23.56 -2.58
N THR A 50 -11.91 -22.99 -1.51
CA THR A 50 -13.36 -22.88 -1.31
C THR A 50 -14.01 -22.00 -2.39
N LEU A 51 -13.42 -20.84 -2.70
CA LEU A 51 -13.88 -19.94 -3.75
C LEU A 51 -13.76 -20.58 -5.15
N ALA A 52 -12.68 -21.32 -5.41
CA ALA A 52 -12.51 -22.06 -6.65
C ALA A 52 -13.57 -23.15 -6.85
N GLN A 53 -13.93 -23.86 -5.78
CA GLN A 53 -15.01 -24.85 -5.79
C GLN A 53 -16.37 -24.19 -5.97
N LEU A 54 -16.66 -23.11 -5.23
CA LEU A 54 -17.91 -22.36 -5.32
C LEU A 54 -18.20 -21.87 -6.75
N ARG A 55 -17.19 -21.32 -7.44
CA ARG A 55 -17.30 -20.88 -8.84
C ARG A 55 -17.72 -21.99 -9.81
N ARG A 56 -17.48 -23.27 -9.47
CA ARG A 56 -17.88 -24.42 -10.29
C ARG A 56 -19.26 -24.95 -9.95
N GLU A 57 -19.80 -24.60 -8.78
CA GLU A 57 -21.03 -25.19 -8.24
C GLU A 57 -22.21 -24.24 -8.25
N VAL A 58 -21.96 -22.93 -8.14
CA VAL A 58 -22.97 -21.88 -8.09
C VAL A 58 -22.50 -20.67 -8.88
N GLU A 59 -23.44 -19.78 -9.23
CA GLU A 59 -23.11 -18.49 -9.83
C GLU A 59 -22.40 -17.61 -8.79
N VAL A 60 -21.18 -17.19 -9.10
CA VAL A 60 -20.34 -16.36 -8.23
C VAL A 60 -19.80 -15.21 -9.05
N GLU A 61 -20.06 -13.98 -8.60
CA GLU A 61 -19.42 -12.78 -9.11
C GLU A 61 -18.36 -12.31 -8.13
N ARG A 62 -17.17 -11.97 -8.62
CA ARG A 62 -16.08 -11.40 -7.82
C ARG A 62 -15.89 -9.94 -8.22
N ILE A 63 -16.07 -9.05 -7.26
CA ILE A 63 -15.83 -7.62 -7.42
C ILE A 63 -14.47 -7.31 -6.77
N ALA A 64 -13.47 -7.02 -7.59
CA ALA A 64 -12.18 -6.54 -7.10
C ALA A 64 -12.30 -5.06 -6.71
N LEU A 65 -11.96 -4.72 -5.47
CA LEU A 65 -11.97 -3.35 -4.99
C LEU A 65 -10.60 -2.71 -5.18
N SER A 66 -10.55 -1.58 -5.88
CA SER A 66 -9.38 -0.71 -6.00
C SER A 66 -9.52 0.54 -5.13
N GLY A 67 -8.48 1.37 -5.09
CA GLY A 67 -8.58 2.72 -4.51
C GLY A 67 -9.70 3.54 -5.15
N LEU A 68 -10.25 4.48 -4.39
CA LEU A 68 -11.32 5.38 -4.83
C LEU A 68 -10.89 6.20 -6.06
N SER A 69 -11.83 6.44 -6.96
CA SER A 69 -11.63 7.38 -8.06
C SER A 69 -11.48 8.81 -7.51
N ARG A 70 -10.89 9.71 -8.30
CA ARG A 70 -10.71 11.11 -7.90
C ARG A 70 -12.03 11.79 -7.52
N GLU A 71 -13.11 11.49 -8.23
CA GLU A 71 -14.45 12.00 -7.94
C GLU A 71 -14.93 11.49 -6.59
N SER A 72 -14.78 10.17 -6.34
CA SER A 72 -15.16 9.54 -5.07
C SER A 72 -14.31 10.03 -3.89
N VAL A 73 -13.02 10.33 -4.13
CA VAL A 73 -12.15 10.95 -3.13
C VAL A 73 -12.65 12.36 -2.80
N THR A 74 -12.99 13.16 -3.80
CA THR A 74 -13.53 14.51 -3.60
C THR A 74 -14.79 14.45 -2.75
N GLU A 75 -15.77 13.62 -3.13
CA GLU A 75 -17.02 13.44 -2.38
C GLU A 75 -16.77 13.00 -0.94
N LEU A 76 -15.85 12.05 -0.71
CA LEU A 76 -15.50 11.58 0.62
C LEU A 76 -14.87 12.70 1.47
N LEU A 77 -13.92 13.44 0.90
CA LEU A 77 -13.22 14.50 1.62
C LEU A 77 -14.16 15.65 1.97
N GLU A 78 -15.04 16.07 1.05
CA GLU A 78 -16.04 17.11 1.30
C GLU A 78 -17.05 16.68 2.36
N ALA A 79 -17.48 15.42 2.34
CA ALA A 79 -18.39 14.87 3.34
C ALA A 79 -17.79 14.87 4.76
N ILE A 80 -16.49 14.55 4.87
CA ILE A 80 -15.78 14.55 6.16
C ILE A 80 -15.47 15.98 6.62
N ALA A 81 -14.94 16.81 5.72
CA ALA A 81 -14.55 18.19 5.99
C ALA A 81 -15.75 19.13 6.19
N ARG A 82 -16.93 18.72 5.71
CA ARG A 82 -18.18 19.52 5.64
C ARG A 82 -18.00 20.84 4.88
N HIS A 83 -17.07 20.85 3.94
CA HIS A 83 -16.67 22.00 3.13
C HIS A 83 -16.10 21.51 1.80
N GLU A 84 -16.16 22.36 0.79
CA GLU A 84 -15.50 22.13 -0.49
C GLU A 84 -13.97 22.00 -0.31
N VAL A 85 -13.37 21.05 -1.02
CA VAL A 85 -11.91 20.87 -1.11
C VAL A 85 -11.39 21.30 -2.47
N ALA A 86 -10.24 21.94 -2.49
CA ALA A 86 -9.61 22.35 -3.75
C ALA A 86 -9.03 21.13 -4.49
N ALA A 87 -9.08 21.16 -5.83
CA ALA A 87 -8.64 20.05 -6.67
C ALA A 87 -7.17 19.67 -6.43
N ASN A 88 -6.28 20.64 -6.21
CA ASN A 88 -4.87 20.39 -5.90
C ASN A 88 -4.69 19.62 -4.57
N PHE A 89 -5.55 19.85 -3.59
CA PHE A 89 -5.53 19.10 -2.34
C PHE A 89 -5.98 17.64 -2.57
N VAL A 90 -7.05 17.44 -3.35
CA VAL A 90 -7.51 16.11 -3.75
C VAL A 90 -6.40 15.35 -4.48
N GLU A 91 -5.69 16.00 -5.40
CA GLU A 91 -4.56 15.40 -6.12
C GLU A 91 -3.44 14.97 -5.17
N ALA A 92 -2.99 15.88 -4.30
CA ALA A 92 -1.91 15.61 -3.36
C ALA A 92 -2.27 14.43 -2.42
N ILE A 93 -3.44 14.47 -1.79
CA ILE A 93 -3.83 13.42 -0.84
C ILE A 93 -4.12 12.09 -1.54
N THR A 94 -4.60 12.10 -2.79
CA THR A 94 -4.81 10.87 -3.57
C THR A 94 -3.49 10.23 -3.96
N ALA A 95 -2.50 11.02 -4.39
CA ALA A 95 -1.16 10.53 -4.72
C ALA A 95 -0.54 9.79 -3.52
N GLU A 96 -0.75 10.31 -2.33
CA GLU A 96 -0.16 9.79 -1.10
C GLU A 96 -0.86 8.53 -0.57
N THR A 97 -2.19 8.52 -0.65
CA THR A 97 -3.03 7.45 -0.10
C THR A 97 -3.33 6.33 -1.09
N GLY A 98 -3.03 6.53 -2.37
CA GLY A 98 -3.47 5.66 -3.46
C GLY A 98 -5.00 5.50 -3.51
N GLY A 99 -5.75 6.52 -3.09
CA GLY A 99 -7.22 6.50 -3.04
C GLY A 99 -7.79 5.62 -1.92
N ASN A 100 -7.01 5.22 -0.93
CA ASN A 100 -7.49 4.38 0.17
C ASN A 100 -8.39 5.19 1.13
N PRO A 101 -9.68 4.83 1.30
CA PRO A 101 -10.63 5.60 2.12
C PRO A 101 -10.16 5.80 3.57
N PHE A 102 -9.50 4.81 4.15
CA PHE A 102 -8.99 4.89 5.52
C PHE A 102 -7.85 5.92 5.63
N PHE A 103 -6.84 5.83 4.76
CA PHE A 103 -5.72 6.76 4.81
C PHE A 103 -6.13 8.20 4.44
N LEU A 104 -7.06 8.36 3.49
CA LEU A 104 -7.66 9.66 3.15
C LEU A 104 -8.28 10.32 4.38
N ARG A 105 -9.10 9.56 5.12
CA ARG A 105 -9.74 10.03 6.34
C ARG A 105 -8.72 10.42 7.41
N GLU A 106 -7.75 9.54 7.67
CA GLU A 106 -6.74 9.79 8.72
C GLU A 106 -5.88 11.01 8.43
N LEU A 107 -5.45 11.20 7.17
CA LEU A 107 -4.70 12.39 6.77
C LEU A 107 -5.54 13.67 6.89
N LEU A 108 -6.79 13.64 6.43
CA LEU A 108 -7.67 14.81 6.53
C LEU A 108 -7.91 15.21 7.99
N LEU A 109 -8.20 14.25 8.87
CA LEU A 109 -8.42 14.52 10.29
C LEU A 109 -7.16 15.07 10.96
N HIS A 110 -6.00 14.47 10.69
CA HIS A 110 -4.71 14.94 11.19
C HIS A 110 -4.43 16.40 10.77
N LEU A 111 -4.67 16.74 9.51
CA LEU A 111 -4.47 18.10 9.01
C LEU A 111 -5.45 19.12 9.60
N LEU A 112 -6.68 18.71 9.87
CA LEU A 112 -7.68 19.53 10.57
C LEU A 112 -7.27 19.77 12.02
N GLU A 113 -6.77 18.74 12.71
CA GLU A 113 -6.34 18.81 14.11
C GLU A 113 -5.08 19.67 14.29
N GLU A 114 -4.10 19.56 13.39
CA GLU A 114 -2.89 20.37 13.42
C GLU A 114 -3.10 21.81 12.91
N GLY A 115 -4.30 22.12 12.39
CA GLY A 115 -4.62 23.44 11.82
C GLY A 115 -3.79 23.78 10.57
N LYS A 116 -3.27 22.76 9.87
CA LYS A 116 -2.40 22.91 8.69
C LYS A 116 -3.15 23.13 7.38
N LEU A 117 -4.48 23.05 7.40
CA LEU A 117 -5.28 23.36 6.22
C LEU A 117 -5.51 24.87 6.10
N GLU A 118 -4.94 25.45 5.05
CA GLU A 118 -5.26 26.82 4.66
C GLU A 118 -6.63 26.86 3.97
N ARG A 119 -7.33 27.99 4.13
CA ARG A 119 -8.58 28.25 3.43
C ARG A 119 -8.36 29.34 2.41
N GLU A 120 -8.51 29.01 1.14
CA GLU A 120 -8.49 29.99 0.06
C GLU A 120 -9.87 30.03 -0.61
N ALA A 121 -10.48 31.22 -0.66
CA ALA A 121 -11.84 31.42 -1.17
C ALA A 121 -12.90 30.48 -0.56
N GLY A 122 -12.74 30.07 0.70
CA GLY A 122 -13.67 29.19 1.41
C GLY A 122 -13.46 27.68 1.17
N ARG A 123 -12.48 27.30 0.33
CA ARG A 123 -12.07 25.91 0.10
C ARG A 123 -10.82 25.56 0.87
N PHE A 124 -10.71 24.31 1.30
CA PHE A 124 -9.47 23.80 1.86
C PHE A 124 -8.43 23.59 0.75
N THR A 125 -7.25 24.18 0.94
CA THR A 125 -6.10 24.02 0.05
C THR A 125 -4.94 23.38 0.82
N SER A 126 -4.03 22.73 0.09
CA SER A 126 -2.71 22.37 0.62
C SER A 126 -1.64 23.13 -0.15
N ARG A 127 -0.71 23.70 0.61
CA ARG A 127 0.59 24.17 0.12
C ARG A 127 1.74 23.22 0.48
N PHE A 128 1.45 22.16 1.23
CA PHE A 128 2.46 21.37 1.93
C PHE A 128 2.70 20.03 1.25
N SER A 129 3.94 19.52 1.29
CA SER A 129 4.25 18.11 1.02
C SER A 129 3.93 17.27 2.27
N ILE A 130 3.75 15.94 2.16
CA ILE A 130 3.52 15.11 3.36
C ILE A 130 4.69 15.17 4.35
N GLU A 131 5.91 15.45 3.88
CA GLU A 131 7.07 15.66 4.74
C GLU A 131 6.83 16.82 5.73
N GLU A 132 6.06 17.84 5.32
CA GLU A 132 5.65 18.96 6.16
C GLU A 132 4.34 18.67 6.93
N MET A 133 3.46 17.83 6.39
CA MET A 133 2.20 17.43 7.05
C MET A 133 2.42 16.48 8.22
N GLY A 134 3.42 15.59 8.13
CA GLY A 134 3.61 14.48 9.05
C GLY A 134 2.60 13.35 8.83
N ILE A 135 2.94 12.17 9.34
CA ILE A 135 2.10 10.96 9.19
C ILE A 135 1.13 10.87 10.37
N PRO A 136 -0.18 10.68 10.15
CA PRO A 136 -1.15 10.50 11.22
C PRO A 136 -0.83 9.28 12.08
N GLU A 137 -1.06 9.35 13.38
CA GLU A 137 -0.81 8.24 14.31
C GLU A 137 -1.64 6.99 13.96
N GLY A 138 -2.90 7.15 13.57
CA GLY A 138 -3.74 6.01 13.14
C GLY A 138 -3.20 5.33 11.88
N ALA A 139 -2.73 6.12 10.90
CA ALA A 139 -2.08 5.59 9.70
C ALA A 139 -0.77 4.86 10.04
N ARG A 140 0.07 5.46 10.89
CA ARG A 140 1.32 4.87 11.39
C ARG A 140 1.07 3.52 12.08
N GLN A 141 0.09 3.43 12.97
CA GLN A 141 -0.24 2.19 13.67
C GLN A 141 -0.71 1.08 12.73
N VAL A 142 -1.54 1.40 11.74
CA VAL A 142 -2.00 0.42 10.75
C VAL A 142 -0.85 -0.07 9.88
N ILE A 143 0.05 0.83 9.47
CA ILE A 143 1.24 0.46 8.69
C ILE A 143 2.16 -0.44 9.53
N TRP A 144 2.47 -0.07 10.77
CA TRP A 144 3.30 -0.88 11.65
C TRP A 144 2.70 -2.25 11.95
N ARG A 145 1.37 -2.37 12.10
CA ARG A 145 0.72 -3.66 12.28
C ARG A 145 0.91 -4.58 11.07
N ARG A 146 0.97 -4.03 9.85
CA ARG A 146 1.27 -4.80 8.63
C ARG A 146 2.75 -5.16 8.57
N LEU A 147 3.63 -4.22 8.84
CA LEU A 147 5.08 -4.43 8.86
C LEU A 147 5.49 -5.46 9.92
N ALA A 148 4.85 -5.48 11.09
CA ALA A 148 5.15 -6.42 12.18
C ALA A 148 4.90 -7.90 11.84
N ARG A 149 4.23 -8.20 10.72
CA ARG A 149 4.02 -9.57 10.23
C ARG A 149 5.14 -10.03 9.29
N LEU A 150 6.02 -9.13 8.87
CA LEU A 150 7.16 -9.42 8.01
C LEU A 150 8.39 -9.83 8.82
N SER A 151 9.32 -10.52 8.16
CA SER A 151 10.61 -10.86 8.75
C SER A 151 11.51 -9.62 8.88
N GLU A 152 12.58 -9.74 9.66
CA GLU A 152 13.55 -8.65 9.85
C GLU A 152 14.25 -8.29 8.53
N GLU A 153 14.51 -9.28 7.67
CA GLU A 153 15.10 -9.12 6.33
C GLU A 153 14.17 -8.29 5.44
N ALA A 154 12.87 -8.57 5.46
CA ALA A 154 11.88 -7.79 4.72
C ALA A 154 11.80 -6.34 5.24
N ILE A 155 11.85 -6.13 6.56
CA ILE A 155 11.90 -4.77 7.11
C ILE A 155 13.19 -4.06 6.70
N ARG A 156 14.35 -4.72 6.67
CA ARG A 156 15.61 -4.14 6.20
C ARG A 156 15.57 -3.76 4.72
N LEU A 157 15.01 -4.62 3.87
CA LEU A 157 14.82 -4.35 2.44
C LEU A 157 13.91 -3.13 2.24
N LEU A 158 12.74 -3.12 2.87
CA LEU A 158 11.78 -2.03 2.78
C LEU A 158 12.32 -0.71 3.35
N THR A 159 13.06 -0.77 4.47
CA THR A 159 13.71 0.41 5.05
C THR A 159 14.74 0.98 4.08
N THR A 160 15.48 0.13 3.38
CA THR A 160 16.45 0.55 2.37
C THR A 160 15.76 1.18 1.15
N ALA A 161 14.72 0.52 0.64
CA ALA A 161 13.88 1.03 -0.44
C ALA A 161 13.19 2.35 -0.10
N SER A 162 12.93 2.61 1.18
CA SER A 162 12.29 3.86 1.63
C SER A 162 13.13 5.11 1.37
N GLY A 163 14.44 4.95 1.17
CA GLY A 163 15.34 6.05 0.79
C GLY A 163 15.28 6.46 -0.67
N CYS A 164 14.64 5.69 -1.55
CA CYS A 164 14.41 6.12 -2.93
C CYS A 164 13.21 7.08 -3.00
N ALA A 165 13.18 8.06 -3.92
CA ALA A 165 12.03 8.97 -4.06
C ALA A 165 10.80 8.30 -4.71
N GLY A 166 11.02 7.27 -5.54
CA GLY A 166 9.96 6.58 -6.28
C GLY A 166 10.22 5.08 -6.41
N ALA A 167 9.76 4.50 -7.51
CA ALA A 167 10.05 3.11 -7.83
C ALA A 167 11.56 2.84 -7.69
N PHE A 168 11.89 1.66 -7.17
CA PHE A 168 13.25 1.29 -6.83
C PHE A 168 13.62 -0.02 -7.50
N ARG A 169 14.91 -0.19 -7.78
CA ARG A 169 15.43 -1.44 -8.28
C ARG A 169 15.72 -2.42 -7.14
N PHE A 170 15.26 -3.65 -7.31
CA PHE A 170 15.44 -4.71 -6.31
C PHE A 170 16.91 -5.03 -6.06
N ASP A 171 17.71 -5.16 -7.12
CA ASP A 171 19.12 -5.51 -7.05
C ASP A 171 19.96 -4.47 -6.28
N LEU A 172 19.67 -3.19 -6.47
CA LEU A 172 20.25 -2.06 -5.74
C LEU A 172 19.88 -2.12 -4.25
N THR A 173 18.58 -2.21 -3.97
CA THR A 173 18.07 -2.18 -2.59
C THR A 173 18.47 -3.41 -1.79
N ALA A 174 18.53 -4.60 -2.41
CA ALA A 174 19.00 -5.83 -1.77
C ALA A 174 20.48 -5.74 -1.36
N ALA A 175 21.34 -5.17 -2.23
CA ALA A 175 22.76 -4.99 -1.92
C ALA A 175 22.99 -3.96 -0.81
N VAL A 176 22.27 -2.84 -0.84
CA VAL A 176 22.35 -1.85 0.26
C VAL A 176 21.69 -2.39 1.53
N ALA A 177 20.68 -3.25 1.43
CA ALA A 177 20.13 -3.92 2.59
C ALA A 177 21.13 -4.91 3.21
N ASP A 178 22.20 -5.29 2.50
CA ASP A 178 23.17 -6.34 2.89
C ASP A 178 22.47 -7.69 3.08
N LEU A 179 21.63 -8.06 2.12
CA LEU A 179 20.89 -9.32 2.08
C LEU A 179 21.48 -10.24 1.02
N LYS A 180 21.52 -11.54 1.32
CA LYS A 180 21.82 -12.54 0.29
C LYS A 180 20.65 -12.63 -0.68
N GLU A 181 20.93 -13.08 -1.90
CA GLU A 181 19.93 -13.16 -2.97
C GLU A 181 18.65 -13.90 -2.56
N GLY A 182 18.77 -15.10 -1.96
CA GLY A 182 17.61 -15.85 -1.49
C GLY A 182 16.80 -15.14 -0.40
N GLU A 183 17.49 -14.54 0.58
CA GLU A 183 16.85 -13.78 1.67
C GLU A 183 16.13 -12.53 1.13
N ALA A 184 16.73 -11.87 0.13
CA ALA A 184 16.13 -10.71 -0.51
C ALA A 184 14.89 -11.08 -1.35
N LEU A 185 14.92 -12.21 -2.06
CA LEU A 185 13.78 -12.69 -2.84
C LEU A 185 12.62 -13.10 -1.92
N ASP A 186 12.90 -13.85 -0.85
CA ASP A 186 11.89 -14.22 0.15
C ASP A 186 11.27 -12.97 0.80
N ALA A 187 12.10 -11.97 1.11
CA ALA A 187 11.65 -10.68 1.63
C ALA A 187 10.77 -9.90 0.65
N LEU A 188 11.12 -9.89 -0.64
CA LEU A 188 10.36 -9.25 -1.71
C LEU A 188 9.00 -9.95 -1.88
N ASP A 189 8.98 -11.28 -1.96
CA ASP A 189 7.77 -12.08 -2.09
C ASP A 189 6.81 -11.84 -0.91
N ALA A 190 7.35 -11.82 0.31
CA ALA A 190 6.56 -11.51 1.50
C ALA A 190 5.97 -10.10 1.45
N ALA A 191 6.73 -9.10 0.99
CA ALA A 191 6.26 -7.72 0.88
C ALA A 191 5.21 -7.53 -0.24
N LEU A 192 5.33 -8.24 -1.35
CA LEU A 192 4.34 -8.26 -2.43
C LEU A 192 3.05 -8.97 -1.99
N ALA A 193 3.18 -10.13 -1.33
CA ALA A 193 2.05 -10.86 -0.76
C ALA A 193 1.29 -9.99 0.24
N ALA A 194 2.00 -9.25 1.10
CA ALA A 194 1.43 -8.31 2.05
C ALA A 194 0.89 -7.01 1.42
N GLN A 195 0.97 -6.85 0.10
CA GLN A 195 0.60 -5.64 -0.65
C GLN A 195 1.26 -4.36 -0.10
N ILE A 196 2.46 -4.50 0.45
CA ILE A 196 3.31 -3.38 0.82
C ILE A 196 4.02 -2.83 -0.41
N LEU A 197 4.45 -3.74 -1.29
CA LEU A 197 5.00 -3.44 -2.60
C LEU A 197 4.04 -3.83 -3.73
N ARG A 198 4.25 -3.22 -4.88
CA ARG A 198 3.63 -3.53 -6.17
C ARG A 198 4.69 -3.63 -7.26
N THR A 199 4.37 -4.38 -8.31
CA THR A 199 5.15 -4.39 -9.56
C THR A 199 4.84 -3.13 -10.38
N THR A 200 5.86 -2.61 -11.07
CA THR A 200 5.72 -1.49 -12.02
C THR A 200 5.48 -1.94 -13.46
N GLY A 201 5.61 -3.24 -13.74
CA GLY A 201 5.62 -3.80 -15.10
C GLY A 201 7.02 -3.88 -15.71
N GLU A 202 8.00 -3.15 -15.17
CA GLU A 202 9.42 -3.29 -15.52
C GLU A 202 10.08 -4.40 -14.68
N ALA A 203 11.01 -5.12 -15.30
CA ALA A 203 11.71 -6.20 -14.62
C ALA A 203 12.60 -5.66 -13.49
N GLU A 204 12.53 -6.29 -12.32
CA GLU A 204 13.27 -5.92 -11.10
C GLU A 204 12.94 -4.52 -10.52
N VAL A 205 11.94 -3.82 -11.04
CA VAL A 205 11.54 -2.51 -10.55
C VAL A 205 10.21 -2.61 -9.80
N TYR A 206 10.25 -2.21 -8.53
CA TYR A 206 9.12 -2.28 -7.61
C TYR A 206 8.85 -0.92 -7.00
N ASP A 207 7.62 -0.73 -6.52
CA ASP A 207 7.22 0.49 -5.85
C ASP A 207 6.38 0.15 -4.62
N PHE A 208 6.27 1.09 -3.67
CA PHE A 208 5.34 0.94 -2.57
C PHE A 208 3.91 1.07 -3.10
N THR A 209 3.01 0.22 -2.61
CA THR A 209 1.58 0.32 -2.95
C THR A 209 1.01 1.69 -2.56
N HIS A 210 1.52 2.25 -1.46
CA HIS A 210 1.15 3.57 -0.95
C HIS A 210 2.40 4.33 -0.48
N ALA A 211 2.51 5.61 -0.86
CA ALA A 211 3.62 6.48 -0.45
C ALA A 211 3.73 6.62 1.08
N LEU A 212 2.60 6.58 1.79
CA LEU A 212 2.60 6.59 3.26
C LEU A 212 3.44 5.48 3.91
N ILE A 213 3.54 4.29 3.28
CA ILE A 213 4.35 3.21 3.82
C ILE A 213 5.84 3.58 3.73
N ARG A 214 6.26 4.11 2.58
CA ARG A 214 7.61 4.64 2.34
C ARG A 214 7.94 5.72 3.37
N HIS A 215 7.07 6.72 3.51
CA HIS A 215 7.26 7.82 4.45
C HIS A 215 7.35 7.32 5.89
N THR A 216 6.55 6.32 6.28
CA THR A 216 6.58 5.78 7.65
C THR A 216 7.91 5.12 7.96
N LEU A 217 8.43 4.31 7.03
CA LEU A 217 9.74 3.66 7.18
C LEU A 217 10.89 4.67 7.19
N TYR A 218 10.85 5.67 6.31
CA TYR A 218 11.91 6.67 6.19
C TYR A 218 11.93 7.64 7.39
N ALA A 219 10.77 8.04 7.90
CA ALA A 219 10.65 8.94 9.05
C ALA A 219 11.02 8.28 10.39
N ASP A 220 10.96 6.95 10.49
CA ASP A 220 11.41 6.21 11.68
C ASP A 220 12.96 6.18 11.80
N LEU A 221 13.66 6.44 10.70
CA LEU A 221 15.11 6.58 10.72
C LEU A 221 15.53 7.88 11.38
N ASN A 222 16.42 7.80 12.37
CA ASN A 222 17.09 8.99 12.87
C ASN A 222 17.92 9.68 11.76
N PRO A 223 18.21 10.99 11.89
CA PRO A 223 18.90 11.75 10.84
C PRO A 223 20.25 11.14 10.41
N SER A 224 21.00 10.57 11.36
CA SER A 224 22.28 9.90 11.06
C SER A 224 22.10 8.63 10.21
N ARG A 225 21.01 7.89 10.40
CA ARG A 225 20.66 6.72 9.59
C ARG A 225 20.20 7.12 8.20
N GLN A 226 19.41 8.20 8.07
CA GLN A 226 18.99 8.74 6.77
C GLN A 226 20.20 9.13 5.90
N VAL A 227 21.14 9.90 6.45
CA VAL A 227 22.36 10.30 5.72
C VAL A 227 23.20 9.09 5.30
N ARG A 228 23.33 8.09 6.17
CA ARG A 228 24.09 6.87 5.85
C ARG A 228 23.37 6.00 4.81
N LEU A 229 22.05 5.90 4.87
CA LEU A 229 21.26 5.19 3.87
C LEU A 229 21.46 5.80 2.49
N HIS A 230 21.29 7.11 2.38
CA HIS A 230 21.48 7.85 1.12
C HIS A 230 22.90 7.70 0.56
N ARG A 231 23.92 7.80 1.43
CA ARG A 231 25.31 7.54 1.02
C ARG A 231 25.47 6.14 0.43
N ARG A 232 24.97 5.10 1.09
CA ARG A 232 25.11 3.71 0.63
C ARG A 232 24.36 3.46 -0.67
N LEU A 233 23.18 4.06 -0.84
CA LEU A 233 22.42 4.04 -2.09
C LEU A 233 23.23 4.68 -3.23
N ALA A 234 23.79 5.86 -3.00
CA ALA A 234 24.63 6.54 -3.99
C ALA A 234 25.89 5.74 -4.35
N GLU A 235 26.63 5.23 -3.35
CA GLU A 235 27.84 4.42 -3.55
C GLU A 235 27.56 3.10 -4.31
N GLU A 236 26.41 2.48 -4.09
CA GLU A 236 26.01 1.27 -4.82
C GLU A 236 25.55 1.60 -6.25
N MET A 237 24.83 2.71 -6.44
CA MET A 237 24.49 3.21 -7.77
C MET A 237 25.75 3.53 -8.58
N GLU A 238 26.72 4.26 -8.03
CA GLU A 238 27.98 4.55 -8.71
C GLU A 238 28.71 3.27 -9.13
N ARG A 239 28.81 2.28 -8.22
CA ARG A 239 29.45 1.00 -8.54
C ARG A 239 28.78 0.24 -9.68
N ARG A 240 27.47 0.37 -9.86
CA ARG A 240 26.70 -0.33 -10.91
C ARG A 240 26.58 0.46 -12.21
N TYR A 241 26.43 1.78 -12.12
CA TYR A 241 26.07 2.64 -13.25
C TYR A 241 27.19 3.57 -13.71
N SER A 242 28.42 3.46 -13.17
CA SER A 242 29.60 4.21 -13.62
C SER A 242 29.96 4.02 -15.11
N GLY A 243 29.27 3.16 -15.87
CA GLY A 243 29.42 2.98 -17.32
C GLY A 243 28.27 3.52 -18.20
N ALA A 244 27.15 3.96 -17.62
CA ALA A 244 25.93 4.38 -18.35
C ALA A 244 25.77 5.91 -18.41
N ALA A 245 26.88 6.65 -18.47
CA ALA A 245 26.88 8.11 -18.48
C ALA A 245 26.43 8.65 -19.85
N GLY A 246 25.12 8.84 -20.02
CA GLY A 246 24.57 9.56 -21.16
C GLY A 246 23.10 9.94 -21.00
N GLU A 247 22.26 9.01 -20.55
CA GLU A 247 20.81 9.23 -20.41
C GLU A 247 20.32 9.13 -18.94
N ASP A 248 20.91 8.27 -18.11
CA ASP A 248 20.46 8.04 -16.72
C ASP A 248 20.80 9.18 -15.75
N ALA A 249 21.77 10.04 -16.08
CA ALA A 249 22.19 11.14 -15.20
C ALA A 249 21.08 12.20 -15.00
N LEU A 250 20.12 12.30 -15.92
CA LEU A 250 18.97 13.20 -15.80
C LEU A 250 17.86 12.59 -14.93
N GLU A 251 17.69 11.26 -14.95
CA GLU A 251 16.78 10.52 -14.08
C GLU A 251 17.30 10.49 -12.64
N ILE A 252 18.62 10.36 -12.48
CA ILE A 252 19.34 10.51 -11.19
C ILE A 252 19.24 11.95 -10.64
N ALA A 253 18.94 12.96 -11.44
CA ALA A 253 18.74 14.33 -10.92
C ALA A 253 17.27 14.64 -10.56
N GLN A 254 16.32 13.85 -11.06
CA GLN A 254 14.88 14.03 -10.80
C GLN A 254 14.36 13.14 -9.65
N GLN A 255 15.15 12.18 -9.18
CA GLN A 255 14.82 11.26 -8.09
C GLN A 255 15.39 11.66 -6.71
N TRP A 256 15.89 12.89 -6.55
CA TRP A 256 16.47 13.41 -5.30
C TRP A 256 16.04 14.84 -5.00
#